data_AF-A0A2D7GU10-F1
#
_entry.id   AF-A0A2D7GU10-F1
#
_cell.length_a   1.000
_cell.length_b   1.000
_cell.length_c   1.000
_cell.angle_alpha   90.00
_cell.angle_beta   90.00
_cell.angle_gamma   90.00
#
_symmetry.space_group_name_H-M   'P 1'
#
loop_
_entity.id
_entity.type
_entity.pdbx_description
1 polymer ?
#
loop_
_entity_poly.entity_id
_entity_poly.type
_entity_poly.pdbx_seq_one_letter_code
_entity_poly.pdbx_strand_id
1 'polypeptide(L)' 'MFTFSAVIYNGNKQILIRHDCKTDTEFSDYLESQFGCHVCLWSNKELSESTLANIAAAKKVQ' A
#
# COMPACT_ATOMS: atom_id res chain seq x y z
N MET A 1 -7.30 7.52 -1.17
CA MET A 1 -6.31 6.97 -0.22
C MET A 1 -6.23 5.49 -0.51
N PHE A 2 -5.03 5.00 -0.80
CA PHE A 2 -4.80 3.61 -1.19
C PHE A 2 -3.94 2.92 -0.13
N THR A 3 -4.19 1.64 0.08
CA THR A 3 -3.35 0.82 0.95
C THR A 3 -2.26 0.19 0.08
N PHE A 4 -1.03 0.59 0.29
CA PHE A 4 0.12 0.00 -0.37
C PHE A 4 0.70 -1.09 0.51
N SER A 5 1.10 -2.20 -0.11
CA SER A 5 1.67 -3.35 0.58
C SER A 5 3.02 -3.71 -0.02
N ALA A 6 4.01 -4.00 0.82
CA ALA A 6 5.33 -4.47 0.42
C ALA A 6 5.78 -5.61 1.33
N VAL A 7 6.45 -6.62 0.76
CA VAL A 7 7.12 -7.65 1.53
C VAL A 7 8.60 -7.35 1.55
N ILE A 8 9.16 -7.13 2.74
CA ILE A 8 10.58 -6.86 2.93
C ILE A 8 11.23 -8.09 3.54
N TYR A 9 12.37 -8.50 2.98
CA TYR A 9 13.22 -9.53 3.57
C TYR A 9 14.42 -8.87 4.26
N ASN A 10 14.53 -9.06 5.58
CA ASN A 10 15.59 -8.43 6.37
C ASN A 10 16.83 -9.34 6.56
N GLY A 11 16.99 -10.38 5.74
CA GLY A 11 18.06 -11.39 5.89
C GLY A 11 17.73 -12.52 6.87
N ASN A 12 16.67 -12.40 7.66
CA ASN A 12 16.22 -13.45 8.60
C ASN A 12 14.78 -13.88 8.32
N LYS A 13 13.87 -12.91 8.19
CA LYS A 13 12.45 -13.15 7.97
C LYS A 13 11.85 -12.20 6.94
N GLN A 14 10.76 -12.66 6.32
CA GLN A 14 9.90 -11.81 5.51
C GLN A 14 8.92 -11.06 6.42
N ILE A 15 8.72 -9.78 6.14
CA ILE A 15 7.80 -8.92 6.88
C ILE A 15 6.87 -8.27 5.86
N LEU A 16 5.57 -8.43 6.05
CA LEU A 16 4.56 -7.73 5.27
C LEU A 16 4.32 -6.36 5.89
N ILE A 17 4.58 -5.31 5.13
CA ILE A 17 4.34 -3.91 5.48
C ILE A 17 3.11 -3.45 4.72
N ARG A 18 2.18 -2.80 5.41
CA ARG A 18 1.02 -2.14 4.83
C ARG A 18 1.00 -0.69 5.28
N HIS A 19 0.83 0.23 4.35
CA HIS A 19 0.79 1.66 4.65
C HIS A 19 -0.22 2.37 3.76
N ASP A 20 -1.05 3.21 4.37
CA ASP A 20 -2.05 3.98 3.64
C ASP A 20 -1.45 5.32 3.22
N CYS A 21 -1.35 5.54 1.92
CA CYS A 21 -0.85 6.80 1.36
C CYS A 21 -1.56 7.12 0.03
N LYS A 22 -1.22 8.27 -0.56
CA LYS A 22 -1.90 8.77 -1.77
C LYS A 22 -1.16 8.37 -3.04
N THR A 23 0.18 8.25 -2.97
CA THR A 23 1.03 8.00 -4.12
C THR A 23 2.06 6.91 -3.83
N ASP A 24 2.56 6.30 -4.90
CA ASP A 24 3.64 5.31 -4.83
C ASP A 24 4.96 5.93 -4.33
N THR A 25 5.18 7.21 -4.63
CA THR A 25 6.33 7.99 -4.13
C THR A 25 6.28 8.14 -2.61
N GLU A 26 5.12 8.52 -2.04
CA GLU A 26 4.95 8.59 -0.58
C GLU A 26 5.22 7.24 0.09
N PHE A 27 4.79 6.13 -0.55
CA PHE A 27 5.07 4.80 -0.04
C PHE A 27 6.56 4.45 -0.11
N SER A 28 7.22 4.79 -1.22
CA SER A 28 8.66 4.56 -1.41
C SER A 28 9.49 5.34 -0.40
N ASP A 29 9.19 6.62 -0.19
CA ASP A 29 9.85 7.48 0.79
C ASP A 29 9.69 6.93 2.23
N TYR A 30 8.49 6.41 2.55
CA TYR A 30 8.23 5.75 3.83
C TYR A 30 9.11 4.49 4.02
N LEU A 31 9.20 3.66 2.98
CA LEU A 31 10.02 2.44 3.03
C LEU A 31 11.51 2.76 3.14
N GLU A 32 12.00 3.74 2.39
CA GLU A 32 13.39 4.19 2.48
C GLU A 32 13.69 4.79 3.87
N SER A 33 12.80 5.62 4.41
CA SER A 33 12.99 6.22 5.74
C SER A 33 13.00 5.18 6.87
N GLN A 34 12.18 4.13 6.79
CA GLN A 34 12.06 3.14 7.86
C GLN A 34 13.09 2.01 7.76
N PHE A 35 13.45 1.60 6.55
CA PHE A 35 14.25 0.39 6.33
C PHE A 35 15.61 0.66 5.68
N GLY A 36 15.86 1.89 5.18
CA GLY A 36 17.14 2.30 4.63
C GLY A 36 17.58 1.53 3.39
N CYS A 37 16.65 0.85 2.71
CA CYS A 37 16.93 -0.02 1.58
C CYS A 37 16.03 0.32 0.39
N HIS A 38 16.59 0.20 -0.82
CA HIS A 38 15.85 0.33 -2.06
C HIS A 38 14.96 -0.93 -2.22
N VAL A 39 13.67 -0.80 -1.96
CA VAL A 39 12.72 -1.91 -1.98
C VAL A 39 12.25 -2.16 -3.42
N CYS A 40 12.47 -3.37 -3.94
CA CYS A 40 11.80 -3.81 -5.17
C CYS A 40 10.30 -4.00 -4.88
N LEU A 41 9.52 -2.96 -5.17
CA LEU A 41 8.08 -2.94 -5.01
C LEU A 41 7.41 -3.94 -5.94
N TRP A 42 6.70 -4.92 -5.38
CA TRP A 42 5.67 -5.66 -6.10
C TRP A 42 4.35 -4.94 -5.82
N SER A 43 3.99 -3.97 -6.65
CA SER A 43 2.75 -3.21 -6.46
C SER A 43 1.55 -4.10 -6.77
N ASN A 44 0.78 -4.49 -5.76
CA ASN A 44 -0.60 -4.91 -5.94
C ASN A 44 -1.50 -3.71 -5.62
N LYS A 45 -2.10 -3.10 -6.64
CA LYS A 45 -3.06 -2.00 -6.47
C LYS A 45 -4.42 -2.59 -6.10
N GLU A 46 -4.61 -2.86 -4.83
CA GLU A 46 -5.94 -3.18 -4.30
C GLU A 46 -6.67 -1.87 -3.94
N LEU A 47 -7.95 -1.79 -4.33
CA LEU A 47 -8.80 -0.67 -3.93
C LEU A 47 -9.01 -0.75 -2.42
N SER A 48 -8.78 0.36 -1.71
CA SER A 48 -9.02 0.42 -0.26
C SER A 48 -10.49 0.14 0.06
N GLU A 49 -10.76 -0.46 1.23
CA GLU A 49 -12.13 -0.77 1.66
C GLU A 49 -13.06 0.45 1.64
N SER A 50 -12.54 1.63 1.99
CA SER A 50 -13.29 2.90 1.90
C SER A 50 -13.68 3.25 0.46
N THR A 51 -12.80 2.97 -0.50
CA THR A 51 -13.08 3.19 -1.92
C THR A 51 -14.10 2.17 -2.43
N LEU A 52 -13.99 0.90 -2.02
CA LEU A 52 -14.96 -0.14 -2.35
C LEU A 52 -16.36 0.18 -1.76
N ALA A 53 -16.41 0.66 -0.52
CA ALA A 53 -17.66 1.10 0.12
C ALA A 53 -18.30 2.28 -0.60
N ASN A 54 -17.51 3.27 -1.02
CA ASN A 54 -18.00 4.43 -1.78
C ASN A 54 -18.54 4.02 -3.16
N ILE A 55 -17.87 3.10 -3.86
CA ILE A 55 -18.37 2.55 -5.14
C ILE A 55 -19.69 1.79 -4.92
N ALA A 56 -19.79 1.00 -3.85
CA ALA A 56 -21.01 0.29 -3.51
C ALA A 56 -22.16 1.23 -3.15
N ALA A 57 -21.88 2.33 -2.44
CA ALA A 57 -22.85 3.37 -2.13
C ALA A 57 -23.32 4.11 -3.40
N ALA A 58 -22.40 4.46 -4.30
CA ALA A 58 -22.72 5.11 -5.57
C ALA A 58 -23.62 4.26 -6.49
N LYS A 59 -23.46 2.92 -6.46
CA LYS A 59 -24.32 2.00 -7.22
C LYS A 59 -25.75 1.86 -6.68
N LYS A 60 -26.04 2.28 -5.45
CA LYS A 60 -27.39 2.16 -4.85
C LYS A 60 -28.31 3.36 -5.13
N VAL A 61 -27.78 4.43 -5.72
CA VAL A 61 -28.52 5.69 -5.97
C VAL A 61 -28.95 5.83 -7.44
N GLN A 62 -28.83 4.75 -8.23
CA GLN A 62 -29.21 4.72 -9.64
C GLN A 62 -30.42 3.82 -9.89
#